data_AF-M1D615-F1
#
_entry.id   AF-M1D615-F1
#
_cell.length_a   1.000
_cell.length_b   1.000
_cell.length_c   1.000
_cell.angle_alpha   90.00
_cell.angle_beta   90.00
_cell.angle_gamma   90.00
#
_symmetry.space_group_name_H-M   'P 1'
#
loop_
_entity.id
_entity.type
_entity.pdbx_description
1 polymer ?
#
loop_
_entity_poly.entity_id
_entity_poly.type
_entity_poly.pdbx_seq_one_letter_code
_entity_poly.pdbx_strand_id
1 'polypeptide(L)'
;MAKFILIAVFMVVLITNFASSEVAASSGVVVGSSNPKEEGNKLAMVQEEEDMDGGFSSLDGMLQWAIGHSDPGVLKERSEVAQRMSPEELNKRQTELKELMEKLKMPSDAQLMLIAVNDLNNSSLPLEHHLRALEELLVLVEHIDNAIDLQKLGGFSVLVRILNHSVPEIRTAAAWVLGKASQNNPIVQKQVLELGALTMLMKMMKSHTTEEAVKALFAISALIRNNVNGQSLFYQEAGDTMLQEVLSNSNLDIRLHKKSLFLIADLAESQLENENTAEVSFFSNRLLLKAIVDSMASSDLDLTEKALYAIKNILLLRSTEVQLFKDFCKLNEVLERTRQQLNDHREEYAMDVESLRKEVNLTFLQKLNKVTQAAL
;
A
#
# COMPACT_ATOMS: atom_id res chain seq x y z
N MET A 1 39.18 -3.15 -1.46
CA MET A 1 38.68 -1.86 -0.94
C MET A 1 39.03 -0.67 -1.82
N ALA A 2 40.30 -0.28 -2.03
CA ALA A 2 40.62 0.96 -2.76
C ALA A 2 40.11 1.02 -4.23
N LYS A 3 40.06 -0.11 -4.95
CA LYS A 3 39.44 -0.19 -6.28
C LYS A 3 37.91 -0.09 -6.26
N PHE A 4 37.26 -0.52 -5.18
CA PHE A 4 35.80 -0.44 -5.01
C PHE A 4 35.36 0.95 -4.56
N ILE A 5 36.16 1.63 -3.73
CA ILE A 5 35.94 3.03 -3.33
C ILE A 5 36.09 3.96 -4.55
N LEU A 6 37.05 3.69 -5.43
CA LEU A 6 37.23 4.47 -6.66
C LEU A 6 36.07 4.30 -7.65
N ILE A 7 35.49 3.09 -7.73
CA ILE A 7 34.32 2.78 -8.56
C ILE A 7 33.04 3.39 -7.96
N ALA A 8 32.87 3.34 -6.64
CA ALA A 8 31.75 3.96 -5.93
C ALA A 8 31.77 5.49 -6.11
N VAL A 9 32.93 6.14 -5.96
CA VAL A 9 33.07 7.59 -6.21
C VAL A 9 32.82 7.95 -7.68
N PHE A 10 33.20 7.11 -8.64
CA PHE A 10 32.90 7.33 -10.06
C PHE A 10 31.41 7.17 -10.39
N MET A 11 30.71 6.26 -9.71
CA MET A 11 29.26 6.04 -9.84
C MET A 11 28.44 7.20 -9.24
N VAL A 12 28.82 7.73 -8.07
CA VAL A 12 28.22 8.96 -7.49
C VAL A 12 28.34 10.15 -8.46
N VAL A 13 29.42 10.21 -9.25
CA VAL A 13 29.61 11.27 -10.25
C VAL A 13 28.70 11.14 -11.47
N LEU A 14 28.26 9.93 -11.81
CA LEU A 14 27.47 9.65 -13.02
C LEU A 14 25.96 9.57 -12.75
N ILE A 15 25.55 9.10 -11.57
CA ILE A 15 24.14 9.01 -11.14
C ILE A 15 23.52 10.39 -10.92
N THR A 16 24.32 11.33 -10.47
CA THR A 16 23.91 12.72 -10.26
C THR A 16 23.62 13.45 -11.59
N ASN A 17 24.02 12.86 -12.72
CA ASN A 17 23.57 13.25 -14.07
C ASN A 17 22.35 12.44 -14.56
N PHE A 18 21.90 11.39 -13.88
CA PHE A 18 20.75 10.58 -14.32
C PHE A 18 19.43 11.08 -13.73
N ALA A 19 19.44 11.51 -12.46
CA ALA A 19 18.28 12.00 -11.69
C ALA A 19 17.63 13.28 -12.23
N SER A 20 18.02 13.72 -13.42
CA SER A 20 17.68 15.04 -13.96
C SER A 20 17.23 14.97 -15.40
N SER A 21 17.54 13.86 -16.10
CA SER A 21 17.04 13.59 -17.45
C SER A 21 15.62 13.00 -17.46
N GLU A 22 15.17 12.34 -16.38
CA GLU A 22 13.82 11.75 -16.32
C GLU A 22 12.70 12.74 -16.01
N VAL A 23 13.01 13.94 -15.49
CA VAL A 23 12.00 14.98 -15.21
C VAL A 23 11.53 15.70 -16.51
N ALA A 24 12.19 15.48 -17.65
CA ALA A 24 11.92 16.23 -18.89
C ALA A 24 11.04 15.50 -19.94
N ALA A 25 10.67 14.23 -19.75
CA ALA A 25 10.03 13.43 -20.80
C ALA A 25 8.55 13.07 -20.59
N SER A 26 7.86 13.60 -19.57
CA SER A 26 6.43 13.31 -19.35
C SER A 26 5.63 14.48 -18.79
N SER A 27 5.82 15.69 -19.35
CA SER A 27 4.83 16.77 -19.21
C SER A 27 3.64 16.49 -20.12
N GLY A 28 2.60 15.86 -19.57
CA GLY A 28 1.41 15.55 -20.36
C GLY A 28 0.19 14.96 -19.66
N VAL A 29 0.03 15.02 -18.33
CA VAL A 29 -1.27 14.76 -17.68
C VAL A 29 -1.41 15.63 -16.43
N VAL A 30 -2.51 16.37 -16.36
CA VAL A 30 -2.92 17.19 -15.21
C VAL A 30 -3.22 16.27 -14.03
N VAL A 31 -2.48 16.40 -12.93
CA VAL A 31 -2.73 15.68 -11.67
C VAL A 31 -3.20 16.68 -10.62
N GLY A 32 -4.44 16.47 -10.17
CA GLY A 32 -5.05 17.16 -9.05
C GLY A 32 -4.42 16.73 -7.72
N SER A 33 -4.45 17.66 -6.78
CA SER A 33 -3.97 17.52 -5.41
C SER A 33 -4.68 16.39 -4.65
N SER A 34 -3.94 15.37 -4.21
CA SER A 34 -4.33 14.50 -3.11
C SER A 34 -3.10 14.04 -2.34
N ASN A 35 -2.93 14.57 -1.13
CA ASN A 35 -1.98 14.09 -0.12
C ASN A 35 -2.36 12.68 0.35
N PRO A 36 -1.37 11.82 0.63
CA PRO A 36 -1.45 10.92 1.75
C PRO A 36 -0.24 11.11 2.68
N LYS A 37 -0.50 11.54 3.93
CA LYS A 37 0.43 11.39 5.04
C LYS A 37 0.48 9.89 5.39
N GLU A 38 1.62 9.23 5.19
CA GLU A 38 1.89 7.91 5.80
C GLU A 38 2.64 8.09 7.13
N GLU A 39 2.10 7.41 8.15
CA GLU A 39 2.58 7.34 9.52
C GLU A 39 4.00 6.74 9.58
N GLY A 40 4.98 7.58 9.88
CA GLY A 40 6.30 7.15 10.36
C GLY A 40 6.19 6.73 11.83
N ASN A 41 6.30 5.42 12.09
CA ASN A 41 6.43 4.89 13.44
C ASN A 41 7.80 5.31 14.00
N LYS A 42 7.82 6.29 14.91
CA LYS A 42 9.02 6.73 15.63
C LYS A 42 9.46 5.65 16.61
N LEU A 43 10.48 4.88 16.25
CA LEU A 43 11.32 4.19 17.22
C LEU A 43 12.45 5.13 17.67
N ALA A 44 12.57 5.26 18.98
CA ALA A 44 13.52 6.11 19.67
C ALA A 44 14.96 5.79 19.28
N MET A 45 15.74 6.84 19.05
CA MET A 45 17.18 6.76 18.82
C MET A 45 17.87 6.28 20.10
N VAL A 46 18.25 5.01 20.12
CA VAL A 46 19.42 4.56 20.88
C VAL A 46 20.57 4.58 19.88
N GLN A 47 21.56 5.43 20.13
CA GLN A 47 22.84 5.39 19.44
C GLN A 47 23.54 4.10 19.87
N GLU A 48 23.44 3.06 19.06
CA GLU A 48 24.41 1.97 19.04
C GLU A 48 25.32 2.19 17.83
N GLU A 49 26.60 2.42 18.11
CA GLU A 49 27.69 2.30 17.14
C GLU A 49 27.75 0.82 16.72
N GLU A 50 26.99 0.46 15.68
CA GLU A 50 27.20 -0.81 15.00
C GLU A 50 28.23 -0.62 13.90
N ASP A 51 29.33 -1.37 14.03
CA ASP A 51 30.35 -1.59 13.00
C ASP A 51 29.67 -2.01 11.69
N MET A 52 29.50 -1.04 10.79
CA MET A 52 28.94 -1.23 9.46
C MET A 52 29.84 -2.14 8.63
N ASP A 53 29.45 -3.40 8.51
CA ASP A 53 29.92 -4.29 7.45
C ASP A 53 29.53 -3.66 6.10
N GLY A 54 30.53 -3.16 5.38
CA GLY A 54 30.38 -2.17 4.31
C GLY A 54 29.88 -2.73 2.98
N GLY A 55 28.62 -3.16 2.93
CA GLY A 55 27.92 -3.55 1.70
C GLY A 55 26.57 -2.85 1.57
N PHE A 56 26.36 -2.07 0.51
CA PHE A 56 25.03 -1.60 0.14
C PHE A 56 24.17 -2.80 -0.28
N SER A 57 23.00 -2.98 0.34
CA SER A 57 22.12 -4.14 0.12
C SER A 57 21.40 -4.13 -1.24
N SER A 58 21.38 -2.99 -1.94
CA SER A 58 20.82 -2.85 -3.28
C SER A 58 21.42 -1.66 -4.02
N LEU A 59 21.25 -1.62 -5.34
CA LEU A 59 21.67 -0.49 -6.18
C LEU A 59 20.93 0.79 -5.76
N ASP A 60 19.66 0.69 -5.39
CA ASP A 60 18.87 1.78 -4.83
C ASP A 60 19.38 2.24 -3.46
N GLY A 61 19.85 1.32 -2.60
CA GLY A 61 20.49 1.68 -1.34
C GLY A 61 21.79 2.46 -1.54
N MET A 62 22.56 2.11 -2.56
CA MET A 62 23.77 2.85 -2.96
C MET A 62 23.42 4.22 -3.57
N LEU A 63 22.37 4.29 -4.39
CA LEU A 63 21.86 5.53 -4.99
C LEU A 63 21.35 6.50 -3.92
N GLN A 64 20.51 6.02 -3.00
CA GLN A 64 19.95 6.83 -1.91
C GLN A 64 21.05 7.31 -0.96
N TRP A 65 22.02 6.45 -0.65
CA TRP A 65 23.18 6.87 0.15
C TRP A 65 23.99 7.94 -0.57
N ALA A 66 24.27 7.77 -1.86
CA ALA A 66 24.99 8.74 -2.68
C ALA A 66 24.26 10.08 -2.76
N ILE A 67 22.94 10.08 -2.91
CA ILE A 67 22.11 11.30 -2.95
C ILE A 67 22.10 11.97 -1.56
N GLY A 68 21.91 11.19 -0.49
CA GLY A 68 21.87 11.70 0.88
C GLY A 68 23.21 12.24 1.40
N HIS A 69 24.33 11.83 0.80
CA HIS A 69 25.69 12.24 1.17
C HIS A 69 26.37 13.15 0.13
N SER A 70 25.67 13.52 -0.94
CA SER A 70 26.18 14.48 -1.93
C SER A 70 25.74 15.91 -1.60
N ASP A 71 26.60 16.87 -1.92
CA ASP A 71 26.30 18.30 -1.74
C ASP A 71 25.12 18.74 -2.65
N PRO A 72 24.07 19.38 -2.11
CA PRO A 72 22.89 19.79 -2.88
C PRO A 72 23.18 20.74 -4.05
N GLY A 73 24.22 21.57 -3.96
CA GLY A 73 24.65 22.46 -5.04
C GLY A 73 25.26 21.69 -6.20
N VAL A 74 26.09 20.69 -5.90
CA VAL A 74 26.71 19.80 -6.91
C VAL A 74 25.67 18.93 -7.60
N LEU A 75 24.67 18.44 -6.85
CA LEU A 75 23.54 17.69 -7.42
C LEU A 75 22.75 18.54 -8.41
N LYS A 76 22.49 19.80 -8.05
CA LYS A 76 21.76 20.75 -8.90
C LYS A 76 22.55 21.10 -10.16
N GLU A 77 23.84 21.38 -10.05
CA GLU A 77 24.69 21.68 -11.21
C GLU A 77 24.74 20.50 -12.20
N ARG A 78 24.94 19.27 -11.69
CA ARG A 78 24.92 18.05 -12.50
C ARG A 78 23.55 17.77 -13.10
N SER A 79 22.50 18.15 -12.41
CA SER A 79 21.13 18.04 -12.93
C SER A 79 20.90 18.89 -14.17
N GLU A 80 21.40 20.12 -14.15
CA GLU A 80 21.28 21.07 -15.25
C GLU A 80 22.18 20.67 -16.43
N VAL A 81 23.34 20.05 -16.17
CA VAL A 81 24.22 19.47 -17.20
C VAL A 81 23.53 18.31 -17.91
N ALA A 82 22.88 17.43 -17.15
CA ALA A 82 22.17 16.29 -17.70
C ALA A 82 20.95 16.65 -18.55
N GLN A 83 20.20 17.68 -18.16
CA GLN A 83 19.08 18.21 -18.94
C GLN A 83 19.51 18.87 -20.25
N ARG A 84 20.80 19.23 -20.37
CA ARG A 84 21.38 19.81 -21.58
C ARG A 84 22.04 18.78 -22.50
N MET A 85 22.10 17.50 -22.10
CA MET A 85 22.68 16.45 -22.94
C MET A 85 21.78 16.12 -24.12
N SER A 86 22.40 15.86 -25.27
CA SER A 86 21.68 15.39 -26.45
C SER A 86 21.21 13.94 -26.27
N PRO A 87 20.14 13.51 -26.98
CA PRO A 87 19.65 12.13 -26.92
C PRO A 87 20.72 11.09 -27.30
N GLU A 88 21.66 11.44 -28.19
CA GLU A 88 22.77 10.58 -28.60
C GLU A 88 23.79 10.37 -27.47
N GLU A 89 24.08 11.41 -26.70
CA GLU A 89 24.99 11.33 -25.54
C GLU A 89 24.37 10.53 -24.40
N LEU A 90 23.06 10.68 -24.16
CA LEU A 90 22.33 9.86 -23.18
C LEU A 90 22.37 8.37 -23.55
N ASN A 91 22.13 8.05 -24.82
CA ASN A 91 22.18 6.66 -25.29
C ASN A 91 23.60 6.08 -25.22
N LYS A 92 24.63 6.89 -25.51
CA LYS A 92 26.03 6.48 -25.35
C LYS A 92 26.35 6.16 -23.89
N ARG A 93 25.93 7.01 -22.94
CA ARG A 93 26.11 6.77 -21.49
C ARG A 93 25.37 5.52 -21.01
N GLN A 94 24.15 5.29 -21.50
CA GLN A 94 23.41 4.05 -21.22
C GLN A 94 24.14 2.81 -21.72
N THR A 95 24.78 2.90 -22.90
CA THR A 95 25.55 1.80 -23.48
C THR A 95 26.82 1.53 -22.67
N GLU A 96 27.58 2.58 -22.30
CA GLU A 96 28.77 2.47 -21.44
C GLU A 96 28.42 1.86 -20.07
N LEU A 97 27.27 2.21 -19.50
CA LEU A 97 26.79 1.64 -18.25
C LEU A 97 26.47 0.15 -18.41
N LYS A 98 25.74 -0.22 -19.47
CA LYS A 98 25.45 -1.64 -19.78
C LYS A 98 26.73 -2.46 -19.95
N GLU A 99 27.73 -1.92 -20.67
CA GLU A 99 29.03 -2.58 -20.83
C GLU A 99 29.78 -2.73 -19.50
N LEU A 100 29.72 -1.74 -18.62
CA LEU A 100 30.30 -1.82 -17.28
C LEU A 100 29.61 -2.90 -16.43
N MET A 101 28.28 -2.94 -16.46
CA MET A 101 27.47 -3.94 -15.74
C MET A 101 27.80 -5.36 -16.21
N GLU A 102 27.91 -5.56 -17.53
CA GLU A 102 28.29 -6.84 -18.13
C GLU A 102 29.71 -7.24 -17.72
N LYS A 103 30.66 -6.29 -17.75
CA LYS A 103 32.05 -6.52 -17.35
C LYS A 103 32.19 -6.87 -15.87
N LEU A 104 31.34 -6.29 -15.02
CA LEU A 104 31.29 -6.58 -13.58
C LEU A 104 30.44 -7.82 -13.26
N LYS A 105 29.78 -8.42 -14.25
CA LYS A 105 28.86 -9.56 -14.10
C LYS A 105 27.77 -9.32 -13.05
N MET A 106 27.28 -8.08 -12.96
CA MET A 106 26.18 -7.80 -12.04
C MET A 106 24.91 -8.46 -12.57
N PRO A 107 24.18 -9.22 -11.74
CA PRO A 107 22.93 -9.82 -12.16
C PRO A 107 21.89 -8.73 -12.42
N SER A 108 21.06 -8.94 -13.45
CA SER A 108 19.88 -8.08 -13.66
C SER A 108 18.78 -8.43 -12.66
N ASP A 109 17.83 -7.51 -12.44
CA ASP A 109 16.66 -7.76 -11.59
C ASP A 109 15.88 -9.02 -12.01
N ALA A 110 15.70 -9.24 -13.31
CA ALA A 110 15.08 -10.47 -13.82
C ALA A 110 15.87 -11.75 -13.44
N GLN A 111 17.20 -11.68 -13.36
CA GLN A 111 18.03 -12.81 -12.93
C GLN A 111 17.92 -13.01 -11.42
N LEU A 112 17.90 -11.93 -10.63
CA LEU A 112 17.69 -11.99 -9.19
C LEU A 112 16.32 -12.57 -8.84
N MET A 113 15.25 -12.09 -9.50
CA MET A 113 13.91 -12.66 -9.35
C MET A 113 13.87 -14.14 -9.72
N LEU A 114 14.55 -14.55 -10.80
CA LEU A 114 14.61 -15.95 -11.20
C LEU A 114 15.33 -16.81 -10.16
N ILE A 115 16.44 -16.32 -9.57
CA ILE A 115 17.15 -17.01 -8.48
C ILE A 115 16.21 -17.17 -7.28
N ALA A 116 15.56 -16.11 -6.84
CA ALA A 116 14.64 -16.16 -5.71
C ALA A 116 13.46 -17.13 -5.96
N VAL A 117 12.87 -17.11 -7.17
CA VAL A 117 11.81 -18.07 -7.56
C VAL A 117 12.30 -19.51 -7.57
N ASN A 118 13.54 -19.77 -7.98
CA ASN A 118 14.14 -21.10 -7.95
C ASN A 118 14.39 -21.57 -6.51
N ASP A 119 14.88 -20.70 -5.65
CA ASP A 119 15.11 -21.00 -4.23
C ASP A 119 13.80 -21.35 -3.53
N LEU A 120 12.71 -20.63 -3.82
CA LEU A 120 11.36 -20.92 -3.31
C LEU A 120 10.75 -22.23 -3.84
N ASN A 121 11.23 -22.72 -4.99
CA ASN A 121 10.84 -24.03 -5.51
C ASN A 121 11.69 -25.17 -4.95
N ASN A 122 12.85 -24.86 -4.36
CA ASN A 122 13.77 -25.87 -3.86
C ASN A 122 13.45 -26.23 -2.40
N SER A 123 12.67 -27.29 -2.22
CA SER A 123 12.30 -27.81 -0.89
C SER A 123 13.47 -28.37 -0.08
N SER A 124 14.66 -28.54 -0.68
CA SER A 124 15.86 -29.01 0.02
C SER A 124 16.63 -27.87 0.70
N LEU A 125 16.33 -26.61 0.37
CA LEU A 125 16.97 -25.47 1.02
C LEU A 125 16.43 -25.26 2.45
N PRO A 126 17.27 -24.78 3.38
CA PRO A 126 16.83 -24.35 4.69
C PRO A 126 15.80 -23.20 4.62
N LEU A 127 14.97 -23.10 5.64
CA LEU A 127 13.93 -22.06 5.77
C LEU A 127 14.48 -20.63 5.56
N GLU A 128 15.67 -20.35 6.08
CA GLU A 128 16.32 -19.03 5.97
C GLU A 128 16.56 -18.60 4.51
N HIS A 129 16.82 -19.56 3.62
CA HIS A 129 17.00 -19.26 2.20
C HIS A 129 15.67 -18.89 1.53
N HIS A 130 14.57 -19.55 1.91
CA HIS A 130 13.24 -19.17 1.42
C HIS A 130 12.82 -17.80 1.92
N LEU A 131 13.10 -17.48 3.19
CA LEU A 131 12.83 -16.15 3.73
C LEU A 131 13.64 -15.07 3.01
N ARG A 132 14.94 -15.29 2.81
CA ARG A 132 15.80 -14.38 2.04
C ARG A 132 15.29 -14.17 0.62
N ALA A 133 14.89 -15.24 -0.07
CA ALA A 133 14.33 -15.14 -1.41
C ALA A 133 13.03 -14.31 -1.43
N LEU A 134 12.19 -14.41 -0.39
CA LEU A 134 10.97 -13.59 -0.28
C LEU A 134 11.29 -12.12 0.02
N GLU A 135 12.30 -11.84 0.84
CA GLU A 135 12.79 -10.48 1.12
C GLU A 135 13.37 -9.83 -0.15
N GLU A 136 14.16 -10.58 -0.92
CA GLU A 136 14.69 -10.13 -2.21
C GLU A 136 13.56 -9.83 -3.20
N LEU A 137 12.58 -10.74 -3.34
CA LEU A 137 11.41 -10.49 -4.17
C LEU A 137 10.62 -9.27 -3.71
N LEU A 138 10.50 -9.04 -2.39
CA LEU A 138 9.76 -7.91 -1.85
C LEU A 138 10.33 -6.57 -2.32
N VAL A 139 11.67 -6.45 -2.35
CA VAL A 139 12.36 -5.26 -2.86
C VAL A 139 12.21 -5.15 -4.37
N LEU A 140 12.41 -6.24 -5.11
CA LEU A 140 12.39 -6.22 -6.57
C LEU A 140 11.01 -5.87 -7.14
N VAL A 141 9.93 -6.36 -6.54
CA VAL A 141 8.55 -6.10 -7.03
C VAL A 141 8.04 -4.70 -6.68
N GLU A 142 8.79 -3.88 -5.94
CA GLU A 142 8.43 -2.45 -5.80
C GLU A 142 8.52 -1.72 -7.13
N HIS A 143 9.36 -2.20 -8.05
CA HIS A 143 9.40 -1.71 -9.42
C HIS A 143 8.29 -2.36 -10.26
N ILE A 144 7.46 -1.53 -10.89
CA ILE A 144 6.26 -1.98 -11.64
C ILE A 144 6.62 -2.98 -12.74
N ASP A 145 7.70 -2.73 -13.49
CA ASP A 145 8.11 -3.64 -14.57
C ASP A 145 8.59 -5.00 -14.04
N ASN A 146 9.29 -5.01 -12.89
CA ASN A 146 9.75 -6.24 -12.26
C ASN A 146 8.55 -7.07 -11.77
N ALA A 147 7.56 -6.41 -11.14
CA ALA A 147 6.33 -7.06 -10.73
C ALA A 147 5.59 -7.71 -11.92
N ILE A 148 5.53 -7.03 -13.08
CA ILE A 148 4.94 -7.58 -14.31
C ILE A 148 5.76 -8.76 -14.85
N ASP A 149 7.09 -8.65 -14.85
CA ASP A 149 8.00 -9.68 -15.35
C ASP A 149 8.04 -10.92 -14.46
N LEU A 150 7.75 -10.80 -13.16
CA LEU A 150 7.70 -11.92 -12.23
C LEU A 150 6.74 -13.02 -12.68
N GLN A 151 5.63 -12.67 -13.35
CA GLN A 151 4.72 -13.66 -13.93
C GLN A 151 5.38 -14.50 -15.03
N LYS A 152 6.22 -13.89 -15.87
CA LYS A 152 6.94 -14.60 -16.95
C LYS A 152 7.93 -15.62 -16.38
N LEU A 153 8.42 -15.37 -15.17
CA LEU A 153 9.29 -16.27 -14.41
C LEU A 153 8.51 -17.33 -13.62
N GLY A 154 7.18 -17.34 -13.68
CA GLY A 154 6.32 -18.23 -12.91
C GLY A 154 6.25 -17.90 -11.41
N GLY A 155 6.71 -16.71 -11.01
CA GLY A 155 6.83 -16.32 -9.61
C GLY A 155 5.48 -16.25 -8.88
N PHE A 156 4.42 -15.72 -9.51
CA PHE A 156 3.11 -15.66 -8.85
C PHE A 156 2.51 -17.05 -8.58
N SER A 157 2.69 -18.02 -9.49
CA SER A 157 2.26 -19.40 -9.25
C SER A 157 2.97 -20.01 -8.03
N VAL A 158 4.25 -19.71 -7.84
CA VAL A 158 5.02 -20.12 -6.67
C VAL A 158 4.51 -19.43 -5.41
N LEU A 159 4.35 -18.11 -5.44
CA LEU A 159 3.88 -17.30 -4.31
C LEU A 159 2.48 -17.74 -3.85
N VAL A 160 1.54 -17.97 -4.77
CA VAL A 160 0.19 -18.46 -4.44
C VAL A 160 0.23 -19.86 -3.83
N ARG A 161 1.10 -20.76 -4.33
CA ARG A 161 1.27 -22.10 -3.74
C ARG A 161 1.79 -22.03 -2.30
N ILE A 162 2.77 -21.18 -2.03
CA ILE A 162 3.37 -21.06 -0.68
C ILE A 162 2.47 -20.30 0.32
N LEU A 163 1.35 -19.70 -0.09
CA LEU A 163 0.30 -19.27 0.85
C LEU A 163 -0.30 -20.44 1.65
N ASN A 164 -0.08 -21.69 1.24
CA ASN A 164 -0.41 -22.90 2.02
C ASN A 164 0.83 -23.60 2.62
N HIS A 165 1.96 -22.89 2.73
CA HIS A 165 3.17 -23.45 3.36
C HIS A 165 2.94 -23.78 4.84
N SER A 166 3.64 -24.78 5.38
CA SER A 166 3.47 -25.19 6.80
C SER A 166 3.92 -24.11 7.78
N VAL A 167 4.94 -23.33 7.40
CA VAL A 167 5.57 -22.29 8.22
C VAL A 167 4.84 -20.93 8.06
N PRO A 168 4.28 -20.34 9.13
CA PRO A 168 3.58 -19.06 9.11
C PRO A 168 4.37 -17.88 8.54
N GLU A 169 5.67 -17.81 8.83
CA GLU A 169 6.57 -16.75 8.40
C GLU A 169 6.69 -16.70 6.88
N ILE A 170 6.75 -17.87 6.23
CA ILE A 170 6.75 -18.00 4.76
C ILE A 170 5.42 -17.55 4.16
N ARG A 171 4.29 -17.96 4.76
CA ARG A 171 2.96 -17.53 4.30
C ARG A 171 2.83 -16.01 4.40
N THR A 172 3.27 -15.45 5.52
CA THR A 172 3.25 -13.99 5.81
C THR A 172 4.06 -13.21 4.78
N ALA A 173 5.31 -13.64 4.52
CA ALA A 173 6.18 -12.98 3.55
C ALA A 173 5.63 -13.12 2.12
N ALA A 174 5.09 -14.28 1.75
CA ALA A 174 4.46 -14.49 0.44
C ALA A 174 3.25 -13.57 0.21
N ALA A 175 2.35 -13.46 1.20
CA ALA A 175 1.22 -12.54 1.13
C ALA A 175 1.71 -11.09 0.98
N TRP A 176 2.80 -10.72 1.65
CA TRP A 176 3.37 -9.39 1.53
C TRP A 176 3.91 -9.09 0.12
N VAL A 177 4.68 -10.02 -0.46
CA VAL A 177 5.19 -9.89 -1.84
C VAL A 177 4.03 -9.77 -2.83
N LEU A 178 3.00 -10.61 -2.71
CA LEU A 178 1.80 -10.53 -3.56
C LEU A 178 1.09 -9.18 -3.43
N GLY A 179 0.94 -8.68 -2.22
CA GLY A 179 0.33 -7.37 -1.97
C GLY A 179 1.13 -6.23 -2.58
N LYS A 180 2.46 -6.22 -2.41
CA LYS A 180 3.35 -5.20 -2.97
C LYS A 180 3.34 -5.22 -4.51
N ALA A 181 3.48 -6.39 -5.11
CA ALA A 181 3.45 -6.54 -6.56
C ALA A 181 2.11 -6.10 -7.18
N SER A 182 0.99 -6.29 -6.47
CA SER A 182 -0.35 -5.98 -6.96
C SER A 182 -0.76 -4.51 -6.74
N GLN A 183 -0.06 -3.79 -5.87
CA GLN A 183 -0.46 -2.44 -5.46
C GLN A 183 -0.46 -1.49 -6.66
N ASN A 184 -1.64 -0.95 -6.99
CA ASN A 184 -1.84 -0.05 -8.13
C ASN A 184 -1.34 -0.62 -9.48
N ASN A 185 -1.37 -1.94 -9.64
CA ASN A 185 -0.88 -2.62 -10.85
C ASN A 185 -1.97 -3.53 -11.46
N PRO A 186 -2.83 -3.02 -12.36
CA PRO A 186 -3.95 -3.78 -12.92
C PRO A 186 -3.54 -5.07 -13.65
N ILE A 187 -2.35 -5.10 -14.25
CA ILE A 187 -1.83 -6.28 -14.95
C ILE A 187 -1.53 -7.38 -13.93
N VAL A 188 -0.80 -7.06 -12.87
CA VAL A 188 -0.46 -8.03 -11.81
C VAL A 188 -1.70 -8.44 -11.03
N GLN A 189 -2.58 -7.49 -10.68
CA GLN A 189 -3.85 -7.78 -10.01
C GLN A 189 -4.63 -8.86 -10.77
N LYS A 190 -4.79 -8.70 -12.08
CA LYS A 190 -5.47 -9.69 -12.93
C LYS A 190 -4.78 -11.05 -12.89
N GLN A 191 -3.47 -11.10 -13.10
CA GLN A 191 -2.71 -12.35 -13.12
C GLN A 191 -2.79 -13.11 -11.80
N VAL A 192 -2.66 -12.40 -10.68
CA VAL A 192 -2.70 -12.98 -9.33
C VAL A 192 -4.11 -13.47 -8.98
N LEU A 193 -5.15 -12.74 -9.40
CA LEU A 193 -6.55 -13.18 -9.23
C LEU A 193 -6.87 -14.44 -10.04
N GLU A 194 -6.39 -14.52 -11.30
CA GLU A 194 -6.58 -15.71 -12.16
C GLU A 194 -5.93 -16.97 -11.58
N LEU A 195 -4.92 -16.82 -10.71
CA LEU A 195 -4.28 -17.92 -9.99
C LEU A 195 -5.03 -18.33 -8.70
N GLY A 196 -6.15 -17.69 -8.37
CA GLY A 196 -6.95 -18.03 -7.18
C GLY A 196 -6.34 -17.50 -5.86
N ALA A 197 -5.46 -16.50 -5.92
CA ALA A 197 -4.81 -15.94 -4.74
C ALA A 197 -5.81 -15.37 -3.73
N LEU A 198 -6.90 -14.75 -4.20
CA LEU A 198 -7.90 -14.12 -3.34
C LEU A 198 -8.52 -15.13 -2.36
N THR A 199 -8.95 -16.29 -2.84
CA THR A 199 -9.50 -17.37 -2.01
C THR A 199 -8.48 -17.84 -0.95
N MET A 200 -7.20 -17.94 -1.32
CA MET A 200 -6.13 -18.33 -0.39
C MET A 200 -5.90 -17.27 0.70
N LEU A 201 -5.87 -16.00 0.32
CA LEU A 201 -5.71 -14.87 1.26
C LEU A 201 -6.93 -14.74 2.18
N MET A 202 -8.15 -14.94 1.65
CA MET A 202 -9.38 -14.96 2.44
C MET A 202 -9.38 -16.08 3.49
N LYS A 203 -8.83 -17.26 3.16
CA LYS A 203 -8.60 -18.33 4.14
C LYS A 203 -7.55 -17.93 5.19
N MET A 204 -6.49 -17.26 4.77
CA MET A 204 -5.40 -16.80 5.64
C MET A 204 -5.85 -15.76 6.68
N MET A 205 -6.92 -14.99 6.40
CA MET A 205 -7.57 -14.12 7.40
C MET A 205 -8.04 -14.85 8.66
N LYS A 206 -8.23 -16.17 8.59
CA LYS A 206 -8.65 -17.01 9.73
C LYS A 206 -7.46 -17.58 10.52
N SER A 207 -6.23 -17.14 10.24
CA SER A 207 -5.04 -17.59 10.98
C SER A 207 -5.08 -17.13 12.44
N HIS A 208 -4.42 -17.90 13.31
CA HIS A 208 -4.16 -17.53 14.71
C HIS A 208 -3.03 -16.50 14.85
N THR A 209 -2.26 -16.27 13.78
CA THR A 209 -1.17 -15.30 13.78
C THR A 209 -1.68 -13.96 13.28
N THR A 210 -1.57 -12.93 14.12
CA THR A 210 -1.96 -11.56 13.75
C THR A 210 -1.26 -11.05 12.50
N GLU A 211 0.06 -11.28 12.37
CA GLU A 211 0.83 -10.84 11.21
C GLU A 211 0.33 -11.46 9.89
N GLU A 212 -0.09 -12.73 9.93
CA GLU A 212 -0.64 -13.39 8.75
C GLU A 212 -1.93 -12.70 8.30
N ALA A 213 -2.86 -12.44 9.23
CA ALA A 213 -4.10 -11.74 8.92
C ALA A 213 -3.83 -10.31 8.42
N VAL A 214 -2.87 -9.59 9.01
CA VAL A 214 -2.52 -8.22 8.61
C VAL A 214 -1.95 -8.19 7.19
N LYS A 215 -1.06 -9.12 6.83
CA LYS A 215 -0.50 -9.20 5.47
C LYS A 215 -1.51 -9.74 4.47
N ALA A 216 -2.36 -10.68 4.86
CA ALA A 216 -3.45 -11.15 4.03
C ALA A 216 -4.43 -10.02 3.68
N LEU A 217 -4.89 -9.24 4.67
CA LEU A 217 -5.78 -8.11 4.44
C LEU A 217 -5.13 -7.02 3.58
N PHE A 218 -3.84 -6.76 3.77
CA PHE A 218 -3.08 -5.86 2.90
C PHE A 218 -3.07 -6.34 1.45
N ALA A 219 -2.78 -7.62 1.21
CA ALA A 219 -2.77 -8.19 -0.14
C ALA A 219 -4.16 -8.22 -0.78
N ILE A 220 -5.20 -8.58 -0.03
CA ILE A 220 -6.60 -8.51 -0.47
C ILE A 220 -6.93 -7.08 -0.90
N SER A 221 -6.62 -6.08 -0.07
CA SER A 221 -6.83 -4.68 -0.39
C SER A 221 -6.11 -4.30 -1.69
N ALA A 222 -4.82 -4.62 -1.83
CA ALA A 222 -4.04 -4.32 -3.03
C ALA A 222 -4.59 -4.99 -4.30
N LEU A 223 -5.22 -6.17 -4.20
CA LEU A 223 -5.77 -6.90 -5.34
C LEU A 223 -7.09 -6.31 -5.87
N ILE A 224 -7.91 -5.74 -4.99
CA ILE A 224 -9.30 -5.39 -5.31
C ILE A 224 -9.54 -3.87 -5.45
N ARG A 225 -8.68 -3.05 -4.84
CA ARG A 225 -8.75 -1.60 -5.03
C ARG A 225 -8.52 -1.24 -6.49
N ASN A 226 -9.35 -0.35 -7.03
CA ASN A 226 -9.38 0.04 -8.44
C ASN A 226 -9.56 -1.12 -9.45
N ASN A 227 -10.14 -2.25 -9.01
CA ASN A 227 -10.34 -3.44 -9.83
C ASN A 227 -11.74 -4.04 -9.62
N VAL A 228 -12.70 -3.63 -10.46
CA VAL A 228 -14.11 -4.05 -10.36
C VAL A 228 -14.29 -5.57 -10.42
N ASN A 229 -13.50 -6.28 -11.23
CA ASN A 229 -13.54 -7.74 -11.29
C ASN A 229 -13.05 -8.36 -9.97
N GLY A 230 -11.96 -7.82 -9.41
CA GLY A 230 -11.45 -8.23 -8.10
C GLY A 230 -12.44 -7.98 -6.97
N GLN A 231 -13.14 -6.83 -6.98
CA GLN A 231 -14.20 -6.54 -6.02
C GLN A 231 -15.38 -7.51 -6.15
N SER A 232 -15.79 -7.84 -7.38
CA SER A 232 -16.86 -8.84 -7.59
C SER A 232 -16.48 -10.20 -7.00
N LEU A 233 -15.26 -10.67 -7.24
CA LEU A 233 -14.75 -11.92 -6.65
C LEU A 233 -14.67 -11.83 -5.12
N PHE A 234 -14.26 -10.68 -4.58
CA PHE A 234 -14.22 -10.45 -3.13
C PHE A 234 -15.58 -10.59 -2.46
N TYR A 235 -16.64 -10.04 -3.07
CA TYR A 235 -18.00 -10.22 -2.56
C TYR A 235 -18.50 -11.66 -2.72
N GLN A 236 -18.12 -12.37 -3.80
CA GLN A 236 -18.45 -13.79 -3.97
C GLN A 236 -17.79 -14.69 -2.91
N GLU A 237 -16.61 -14.29 -2.41
CA GLU A 237 -15.85 -14.97 -1.35
C GLU A 237 -16.25 -14.50 0.07
N ALA A 238 -17.40 -13.83 0.22
CA ALA A 238 -17.90 -13.28 1.50
C ALA A 238 -16.94 -12.28 2.17
N GLY A 239 -16.24 -11.47 1.36
CA GLY A 239 -15.34 -10.42 1.81
C GLY A 239 -16.02 -9.32 2.64
N ASP A 240 -17.27 -9.03 2.35
CA ASP A 240 -18.14 -8.15 3.12
C ASP A 240 -18.35 -8.66 4.56
N THR A 241 -18.64 -9.95 4.70
CA THR A 241 -18.83 -10.61 5.99
C THR A 241 -17.52 -10.60 6.78
N MET A 242 -16.40 -10.91 6.12
CA MET A 242 -15.07 -10.85 6.73
C MET A 242 -14.75 -9.45 7.30
N LEU A 243 -15.00 -8.38 6.55
CA LEU A 243 -14.77 -7.01 7.03
C LEU A 243 -15.67 -6.64 8.22
N GLN A 244 -16.95 -7.07 8.18
CA GLN A 244 -17.87 -6.83 9.29
C GLN A 244 -17.46 -7.59 10.56
N GLU A 245 -17.01 -8.84 10.44
CA GLU A 245 -16.48 -9.64 11.54
C GLU A 245 -15.23 -9.02 12.15
N VAL A 246 -14.30 -8.54 11.31
CA VAL A 246 -13.08 -7.85 11.78
C VAL A 246 -13.45 -6.61 12.59
N LEU A 247 -14.31 -5.74 12.07
CA LEU A 247 -14.68 -4.50 12.78
C LEU A 247 -15.51 -4.76 14.04
N SER A 248 -16.28 -5.84 14.09
CA SER A 248 -17.12 -6.17 15.24
C SER A 248 -16.34 -6.85 16.38
N ASN A 249 -15.13 -7.34 16.13
CA ASN A 249 -14.31 -8.01 17.13
C ASN A 249 -13.25 -7.07 17.71
N SER A 250 -13.58 -6.44 18.83
CA SER A 250 -12.68 -5.50 19.53
C SER A 250 -11.38 -6.11 20.07
N ASN A 251 -11.23 -7.44 20.05
CA ASN A 251 -10.01 -8.11 20.50
C ASN A 251 -8.97 -8.27 19.38
N LEU A 252 -9.33 -7.98 18.13
CA LEU A 252 -8.39 -8.04 17.02
C LEU A 252 -7.42 -6.85 17.07
N ASP A 253 -6.26 -7.04 16.43
CA ASP A 253 -5.24 -6.02 16.34
C ASP A 253 -5.77 -4.78 15.61
N ILE A 254 -5.51 -3.60 16.17
CA ILE A 254 -5.97 -2.31 15.64
C ILE A 254 -5.57 -2.09 14.17
N ARG A 255 -4.45 -2.66 13.70
CA ARG A 255 -4.01 -2.59 12.30
C ARG A 255 -5.02 -3.25 11.35
N LEU A 256 -5.71 -4.30 11.79
CA LEU A 256 -6.78 -4.95 11.02
C LEU A 256 -8.00 -4.03 10.91
N HIS A 257 -8.37 -3.36 12.01
CA HIS A 257 -9.48 -2.39 12.00
C HIS A 257 -9.16 -1.21 11.06
N LYS A 258 -7.97 -0.61 11.19
CA LYS A 258 -7.49 0.47 10.31
C LYS A 258 -7.54 0.07 8.84
N LYS A 259 -6.94 -1.07 8.48
CA LYS A 259 -6.94 -1.57 7.09
C LYS A 259 -8.34 -1.88 6.57
N SER A 260 -9.21 -2.42 7.42
CA SER A 260 -10.60 -2.72 7.05
C SER A 260 -11.39 -1.45 6.78
N LEU A 261 -11.29 -0.43 7.64
CA LEU A 261 -11.95 0.86 7.44
C LEU A 261 -11.44 1.57 6.17
N PHE A 262 -10.13 1.54 5.95
CA PHE A 262 -9.54 2.08 4.73
C PHE A 262 -10.07 1.38 3.48
N LEU A 263 -10.13 0.04 3.49
CA LEU A 263 -10.68 -0.72 2.38
C LEU A 263 -12.18 -0.45 2.17
N ILE A 264 -12.96 -0.34 3.25
CA ILE A 264 -14.39 0.01 3.16
C ILE A 264 -14.59 1.39 2.54
N ALA A 265 -13.77 2.38 2.93
CA ALA A 265 -13.83 3.72 2.38
C ALA A 265 -13.54 3.73 0.87
N ASP A 266 -12.52 2.98 0.43
CA ASP A 266 -12.14 2.83 -0.98
C ASP A 266 -13.22 2.09 -1.79
N LEU A 267 -13.79 1.02 -1.23
CA LEU A 267 -14.90 0.29 -1.87
C LEU A 267 -16.15 1.18 -2.02
N ALA A 268 -16.45 2.03 -1.02
CA ALA A 268 -17.54 3.00 -1.11
C ALA A 268 -17.25 4.08 -2.16
N GLU A 269 -16.01 4.57 -2.25
CA GLU A 269 -15.58 5.52 -3.29
C GLU A 269 -15.71 4.92 -4.68
N SER A 270 -15.27 3.68 -4.86
CA SER A 270 -15.40 2.95 -6.12
C SER A 270 -16.87 2.81 -6.57
N GLN A 271 -17.83 2.72 -5.65
CA GLN A 271 -19.26 2.74 -5.98
C GLN A 271 -19.76 4.12 -6.43
N LEU A 272 -19.21 5.21 -5.88
CA LEU A 272 -19.54 6.57 -6.30
C LEU A 272 -19.06 6.85 -7.72
N GLU A 273 -17.89 6.33 -8.10
CA GLU A 273 -17.34 6.48 -9.45
C GLU A 273 -18.10 5.63 -10.50
N ASN A 274 -18.69 4.51 -10.07
CA ASN A 274 -19.37 3.56 -10.96
C ASN A 274 -20.91 3.68 -10.90
N GLU A 275 -21.43 4.87 -11.20
CA GLU A 275 -22.86 5.22 -11.05
C GLU A 275 -23.84 4.28 -11.79
N ASN A 276 -23.39 3.57 -12.83
CA ASN A 276 -24.18 2.65 -13.64
C ASN A 276 -24.28 1.23 -13.06
N THR A 277 -23.56 0.93 -11.97
CA THR A 277 -23.60 -0.37 -11.31
C THR A 277 -24.57 -0.36 -10.12
N ALA A 278 -25.22 -1.50 -9.87
CA ALA A 278 -26.10 -1.64 -8.72
C ALA A 278 -25.26 -1.54 -7.43
N GLU A 279 -25.66 -0.64 -6.52
CA GLU A 279 -24.97 -0.48 -5.25
C GLU A 279 -25.05 -1.76 -4.41
N VAL A 280 -23.91 -2.15 -3.83
CA VAL A 280 -23.81 -3.40 -3.05
C VAL A 280 -24.53 -3.22 -1.70
N SER A 281 -25.38 -4.19 -1.32
CA SER A 281 -26.16 -4.15 -0.08
C SER A 281 -25.31 -4.15 1.20
N PHE A 282 -24.01 -4.42 1.08
CA PHE A 282 -23.03 -4.36 2.17
C PHE A 282 -23.07 -3.02 2.91
N PHE A 283 -23.18 -1.90 2.19
CA PHE A 283 -23.19 -0.56 2.81
C PHE A 283 -24.50 -0.20 3.51
N SER A 284 -25.53 -1.05 3.37
CA SER A 284 -26.80 -0.95 4.11
C SER A 284 -26.82 -1.86 5.35
N ASN A 285 -25.76 -2.64 5.61
CA ASN A 285 -25.70 -3.54 6.75
C ASN A 285 -25.58 -2.75 8.08
N ARG A 286 -26.64 -2.78 8.89
CA ARG A 286 -26.69 -2.07 10.18
C ARG A 286 -25.55 -2.41 11.15
N LEU A 287 -25.09 -3.66 11.19
CA LEU A 287 -24.03 -4.09 12.11
C LEU A 287 -22.68 -3.53 11.67
N LEU A 288 -22.41 -3.56 10.37
CA LEU A 288 -21.23 -2.91 9.78
C LEU A 288 -21.23 -1.41 10.11
N LEU A 289 -22.33 -0.71 9.78
CA LEU A 289 -22.42 0.74 10.01
C LEU A 289 -22.25 1.09 11.48
N LYS A 290 -22.79 0.28 12.40
CA LYS A 290 -22.59 0.46 13.83
C LYS A 290 -21.12 0.30 14.22
N ALA A 291 -20.45 -0.75 13.74
CA ALA A 291 -19.04 -1.00 14.03
C ALA A 291 -18.11 0.11 13.49
N ILE A 292 -18.40 0.65 12.30
CA ILE A 292 -17.67 1.80 11.73
C ILE A 292 -17.87 3.03 12.63
N VAL A 293 -19.12 3.33 13.02
CA VAL A 293 -19.42 4.48 13.89
C VAL A 293 -18.78 4.34 15.26
N ASP A 294 -18.80 3.14 15.86
CA ASP A 294 -18.15 2.90 17.15
C ASP A 294 -16.62 3.07 17.10
N SER A 295 -16.01 2.79 15.94
CA SER A 295 -14.56 3.00 15.74
C SER A 295 -14.14 4.47 15.85
N MET A 296 -15.05 5.43 15.66
CA MET A 296 -14.78 6.87 15.82
C MET A 296 -14.58 7.31 17.28
N ALA A 297 -15.02 6.48 18.24
CA ALA A 297 -14.88 6.79 19.67
C ALA A 297 -13.53 6.31 20.24
N SER A 298 -12.66 5.75 19.39
CA SER A 298 -11.33 5.28 19.75
C SER A 298 -10.43 6.42 20.23
N SER A 299 -9.47 6.10 21.10
CA SER A 299 -8.37 7.02 21.45
C SER A 299 -7.32 7.13 20.35
N ASP A 300 -7.28 6.19 19.40
CA ASP A 300 -6.37 6.22 18.26
C ASP A 300 -6.94 7.15 17.17
N LEU A 301 -6.23 8.25 16.92
CA LEU A 301 -6.65 9.29 15.97
C LEU A 301 -6.71 8.79 14.53
N ASP A 302 -5.80 7.89 14.14
CA ASP A 302 -5.76 7.34 12.79
C ASP A 302 -6.90 6.36 12.52
N LEU A 303 -7.30 5.55 13.51
CA LEU A 303 -8.51 4.74 13.43
C LEU A 303 -9.76 5.62 13.33
N THR A 304 -9.80 6.71 14.10
CA THR A 304 -10.89 7.71 14.07
C THR A 304 -11.00 8.37 12.70
N GLU A 305 -9.87 8.79 12.13
CA GLU A 305 -9.79 9.38 10.79
C GLU A 305 -10.31 8.41 9.73
N LYS A 306 -9.84 7.16 9.74
CA LYS A 306 -10.27 6.12 8.78
C LYS A 306 -11.77 5.80 8.91
N ALA A 307 -12.31 5.79 10.13
CA ALA A 307 -13.74 5.62 10.37
C ALA A 307 -14.55 6.79 9.80
N LEU A 308 -14.09 8.02 10.01
CA LEU A 308 -14.72 9.22 9.46
C LEU A 308 -14.71 9.23 7.93
N TYR A 309 -13.59 8.86 7.30
CA TYR A 309 -13.52 8.72 5.83
C TYR A 309 -14.50 7.67 5.30
N ALA A 310 -14.56 6.50 5.94
CA ALA A 310 -15.53 5.47 5.55
C ALA A 310 -16.97 5.98 5.64
N ILE A 311 -17.33 6.67 6.73
CA ILE A 311 -18.69 7.23 6.91
C ILE A 311 -18.97 8.32 5.89
N LYS A 312 -18.00 9.21 5.62
CA LYS A 312 -18.14 10.25 4.59
C LYS A 312 -18.53 9.64 3.26
N ASN A 313 -17.78 8.65 2.78
CA ASN A 313 -18.02 8.03 1.48
C ASN A 313 -19.36 7.27 1.47
N ILE A 314 -19.67 6.51 2.53
CA ILE A 314 -20.95 5.79 2.64
C ILE A 314 -22.14 6.77 2.66
N LEU A 315 -22.05 7.90 3.36
CA LEU A 315 -23.12 8.90 3.39
C LEU A 315 -23.39 9.51 2.01
N LEU A 316 -22.43 9.48 1.09
CA LEU A 316 -22.60 9.97 -0.27
C LEU A 316 -23.32 8.96 -1.20
N LEU A 317 -23.34 7.67 -0.86
CA LEU A 317 -24.02 6.62 -1.65
C LEU A 317 -25.53 6.85 -1.72
N ARG A 318 -26.17 6.45 -2.83
CA ARG A 318 -27.61 6.69 -3.06
C ARG A 318 -28.49 5.78 -2.19
N SER A 319 -28.05 4.54 -1.96
CA SER A 319 -28.71 3.53 -1.13
C SER A 319 -28.65 3.79 0.37
N THR A 320 -27.84 4.74 0.83
CA THR A 320 -27.62 4.93 2.25
C THR A 320 -28.84 5.50 2.97
N GLU A 321 -29.38 4.69 3.89
CA GLU A 321 -30.47 5.03 4.79
C GLU A 321 -29.97 5.88 5.97
N VAL A 322 -30.04 7.21 5.84
CA VAL A 322 -29.55 8.16 6.86
C VAL A 322 -30.22 7.98 8.24
N GLN A 323 -31.45 7.47 8.30
CA GLN A 323 -32.12 7.21 9.58
C GLN A 323 -31.45 6.10 10.38
N LEU A 324 -30.82 5.13 9.70
CA LEU A 324 -30.08 4.06 10.38
C LEU A 324 -28.87 4.63 11.14
N PHE A 325 -28.15 5.58 10.52
CA PHE A 325 -27.06 6.31 11.17
C PHE A 325 -27.54 7.11 12.39
N LYS A 326 -28.71 7.75 12.29
CA LYS A 326 -29.30 8.53 13.37
C LYS A 326 -29.78 7.64 14.53
N ASP A 327 -30.64 6.69 14.23
CA ASP A 327 -31.46 6.01 15.23
C ASP A 327 -30.78 4.75 15.77
N PHE A 328 -30.08 4.00 14.93
CA PHE A 328 -29.37 2.78 15.32
C PHE A 328 -27.91 3.04 15.68
N CYS A 329 -27.16 3.71 14.79
CA CYS A 329 -25.73 3.93 15.03
C CYS A 329 -25.46 5.03 16.07
N LYS A 330 -26.43 5.92 16.31
CA LYS A 330 -26.31 7.10 17.19
C LYS A 330 -25.18 8.04 16.76
N LEU A 331 -25.02 8.24 15.44
CA LEU A 331 -23.91 9.01 14.86
C LEU A 331 -23.79 10.42 15.46
N ASN A 332 -24.89 11.11 15.78
CA ASN A 332 -24.88 12.43 16.43
C ASN A 332 -24.15 12.41 17.79
N GLU A 333 -24.44 11.40 18.62
CA GLU A 333 -23.83 11.30 19.95
C GLU A 333 -22.34 11.01 19.84
N VAL A 334 -21.95 10.15 18.89
CA VAL A 334 -20.55 9.80 18.67
C VAL A 334 -19.77 10.97 18.09
N LEU A 335 -20.32 11.70 17.10
CA LEU A 335 -19.71 12.92 16.56
C LEU A 335 -19.45 13.98 17.64
N GLU A 336 -20.34 14.12 18.63
CA GLU A 336 -20.13 15.05 19.75
C GLU A 336 -19.08 14.55 20.74
N ARG A 337 -19.04 13.24 21.03
CA ARG A 337 -17.97 12.65 21.86
C ARG A 337 -16.61 12.79 21.20
N THR A 338 -16.49 12.46 19.91
CA THR A 338 -15.25 12.63 19.13
C THR A 338 -14.82 14.10 19.11
N ARG A 339 -15.75 15.05 18.97
CA ARG A 339 -15.45 16.49 19.07
C ARG A 339 -14.81 16.86 20.41
N GLN A 340 -15.35 16.35 21.51
CA GLN A 340 -14.80 16.60 22.85
C GLN A 340 -13.39 16.02 22.98
N GLN A 341 -13.18 14.78 22.54
CA GLN A 341 -11.86 14.13 22.55
C GLN A 341 -10.82 14.90 21.72
N LEU A 342 -11.20 15.41 20.54
CA LEU A 342 -10.28 16.16 19.67
C LEU A 342 -9.92 17.53 20.23
N ASN A 343 -10.79 18.18 21.00
CA ASN A 343 -10.49 19.47 21.66
C ASN A 343 -9.37 19.35 22.71
N ASP A 344 -9.17 18.16 23.28
CA ASP A 344 -8.09 17.91 24.25
C ASP A 344 -6.72 17.80 23.57
N HIS A 345 -6.68 17.61 22.25
CA HIS A 345 -5.46 17.48 21.45
C HIS A 345 -5.13 18.83 20.79
N ARG A 346 -3.87 19.28 20.93
CA ARG A 346 -3.38 20.54 20.33
C ARG A 346 -2.53 20.33 19.08
N GLU A 347 -2.42 19.10 18.62
CA GLU A 347 -1.55 18.73 17.50
C GLU A 347 -2.22 19.04 16.16
N GLU A 348 -1.42 19.38 15.15
CA GLU A 348 -1.89 19.71 13.80
C GLU A 348 -2.76 18.59 13.20
N TYR A 349 -2.35 17.34 13.42
CA TYR A 349 -3.09 16.19 12.94
C TYR A 349 -4.50 16.06 13.55
N ALA A 350 -4.68 16.40 14.84
CA ALA A 350 -6.00 16.39 15.45
C ALA A 350 -6.93 17.48 14.84
N MET A 351 -6.36 18.59 14.36
CA MET A 351 -7.13 19.61 13.65
C MET A 351 -7.61 19.11 12.27
N ASP A 352 -6.77 18.35 11.56
CA ASP A 352 -7.14 17.71 10.29
C ASP A 352 -8.33 16.74 10.51
N VAL A 353 -8.25 15.90 11.55
CA VAL A 353 -9.33 14.96 11.93
C VAL A 353 -10.61 15.70 12.34
N GLU A 354 -10.50 16.81 13.08
CA GLU A 354 -11.68 17.64 13.43
C GLU A 354 -12.31 18.31 12.20
N SER A 355 -11.52 18.70 11.20
CA SER A 355 -12.05 19.21 9.93
C SER A 355 -12.87 18.13 9.23
N LEU A 356 -12.32 16.91 9.12
CA LEU A 356 -13.03 15.77 8.53
C LEU A 356 -14.31 15.44 9.30
N ARG A 357 -14.28 15.47 10.63
CA ARG A 357 -15.46 15.26 11.49
C ARG A 357 -16.56 16.28 11.20
N LYS A 358 -16.21 17.56 11.02
CA LYS A 358 -17.16 18.61 10.63
C LYS A 358 -17.78 18.35 9.28
N GLU A 359 -16.99 17.92 8.29
CA GLU A 359 -17.50 17.54 6.97
C GLU A 359 -18.51 16.41 7.06
N VAL A 360 -18.19 15.33 7.79
CA VAL A 360 -19.12 14.20 8.01
C VAL A 360 -20.43 14.68 8.64
N ASN A 361 -20.35 15.52 9.68
CA ASN A 361 -21.54 16.07 10.34
C ASN A 361 -22.39 16.91 9.38
N LEU A 362 -21.77 17.74 8.54
CA LEU A 362 -22.48 18.55 7.55
C LEU A 362 -23.18 17.67 6.52
N THR A 363 -22.49 16.67 5.94
CA THR A 363 -23.06 15.73 4.98
C THR A 363 -24.22 14.94 5.58
N PHE A 364 -24.06 14.48 6.82
CA PHE A 364 -25.11 13.77 7.56
C PHE A 364 -26.37 14.62 7.73
N LEU A 365 -26.24 15.86 8.23
CA LEU A 365 -27.37 16.77 8.42
C LEU A 365 -28.05 17.16 7.10
N GLN A 366 -27.27 17.42 6.05
CA GLN A 366 -27.81 17.72 4.71
C GLN A 366 -28.66 16.56 4.20
N LYS A 367 -28.21 15.32 4.35
CA LYS A 367 -28.95 14.14 3.89
C LYS A 367 -30.21 13.89 4.72
N LEU A 368 -30.13 14.08 6.04
CA LEU A 368 -31.28 13.97 6.94
C LEU A 368 -32.38 14.98 6.60
N ASN A 369 -31.99 16.23 6.30
CA ASN A 369 -32.93 17.28 5.91
C ASN A 369 -33.62 16.96 4.57
N LYS A 370 -32.87 16.45 3.58
CA LYS A 370 -33.45 16.02 2.29
C LYS A 370 -34.51 14.94 2.45
N VAL A 371 -34.25 13.94 3.29
CA VAL A 371 -35.22 12.86 3.57
C VAL A 371 -36.45 13.39 4.32
N THR A 372 -36.26 14.29 5.28
CA THR A 372 -37.37 14.89 6.03
C THR A 372 -38.26 15.76 5.14
N GLN A 373 -37.67 16.52 4.21
CA GLN A 373 -38.41 17.31 3.23
C GLN A 373 -39.16 16.45 2.21
N ALA A 374 -38.61 15.29 1.82
CA ALA A 374 -39.28 14.36 0.90
C ALA A 374 -40.46 13.60 1.55
N ALA A 375 -40.56 13.59 2.88
CA ALA A 375 -41.61 12.91 3.63
C ALA A 375 -42.81 13.82 4.00
N LEU A 376 -42.68 15.13 3.78
CA LEU A 376 -43.72 16.16 3.91
C LEU A 376 -44.38 16.41 2.55
#